data_AF-A0A9W9JAE7-F1
#
_entry.id   AF-A0A9W9JAE7-F1
#
_cell.length_a   1.000
_cell.length_b   1.000
_cell.length_c   1.000
_cell.angle_alpha   90.00
_cell.angle_beta   90.00
_cell.angle_gamma   90.00
#
_symmetry.space_group_name_H-M   'P 1'
#
loop_
_entity.id
_entity.type
_entity.pdbx_description
1 polymer ?
#
loop_
_entity_poly.entity_id
_entity_poly.type
_entity_poly.pdbx_seq_one_letter_code
_entity_poly.pdbx_strand_id
1 'polypeptide(L)'
;MMNEKSPSEGLSHLTEFMLENPEMGGMMQEIGAKVIRRGCFSLFKEAFTAAIIATRRQKKAVLTATLELSLSSLLMSLGVDPEGGARICERISETYKPSQAKSNLKLVIFTASSSLCSYYLKKCCRVDCSEVERLRYGQLLERLVMGRPLHLVRHERTHKGSTKEAYLPFPEGRATLGIYYKMCGRDDDALRFFKSLLRRPINIPHSFGNTLDRIYYLQLTWIFAAMRDFNNWVSAMYQVAFLNDKIGDTNSPMLFYDECGILCTIDGTVHCWRRDMPFTVIFCEECFPRLKDGSLSVDICDSTHELMAIPARPQSVKERSIEHQDMMYVCGEWMTCSDWKLSLKEKYGLEEE
;
A
#
# COMPACT_ATOMS: atom_id res chain seq x y z
N MET A 1 -38.28 17.44 -9.55
CA MET A 1 -37.37 18.15 -10.47
C MET A 1 -36.26 18.76 -9.64
N MET A 2 -35.05 18.22 -9.71
CA MET A 2 -33.87 18.84 -9.08
C MET A 2 -33.49 20.06 -9.91
N ASN A 3 -33.32 21.21 -9.26
CA ASN A 3 -32.72 22.39 -9.88
C ASN A 3 -31.24 22.09 -10.12
N GLU A 4 -30.89 21.66 -11.33
CA GLU A 4 -29.50 21.63 -11.77
C GLU A 4 -29.00 23.08 -11.82
N LYS A 5 -28.17 23.46 -10.85
CA LYS A 5 -27.43 24.73 -10.90
C LYS A 5 -26.53 24.67 -12.12
N SER A 6 -26.69 25.62 -13.04
CA SER A 6 -25.77 25.81 -14.17
C SER A 6 -24.33 25.96 -13.66
N PRO A 7 -23.32 25.51 -14.42
CA PRO A 7 -21.94 25.58 -13.95
C PRO A 7 -21.52 27.01 -13.65
N SER A 8 -20.96 27.21 -12.46
CA SER A 8 -20.28 28.43 -12.07
C SER A 8 -19.00 28.59 -12.90
N GLU A 9 -18.79 29.80 -13.43
CA GLU A 9 -17.53 30.22 -14.05
C GLU A 9 -17.02 29.38 -15.25
N GLY A 10 -17.91 28.83 -16.08
CA GLY A 10 -17.51 28.16 -17.33
C GLY A 10 -16.74 26.85 -17.14
N LEU A 11 -16.79 26.28 -15.93
CA LEU A 11 -16.29 24.94 -15.64
C LEU A 11 -17.32 23.89 -16.10
N SER A 12 -16.88 22.65 -16.33
CA SER A 12 -17.82 21.55 -16.56
C SER A 12 -18.41 21.07 -15.23
N HIS A 13 -19.63 20.50 -15.23
CA HIS A 13 -20.22 19.87 -14.03
C HIS A 13 -19.30 18.81 -13.40
N LEU A 14 -18.54 18.08 -14.21
CA LEU A 14 -17.56 17.11 -13.72
C LEU A 14 -16.39 17.79 -12.99
N THR A 15 -15.95 18.95 -13.48
CA THR A 15 -14.92 19.76 -12.82
C THR A 15 -15.41 20.31 -11.48
N GLU A 16 -16.63 20.82 -11.42
CA GLU A 16 -17.25 21.29 -10.17
C GLU A 16 -17.38 20.16 -9.15
N PHE A 17 -17.87 19.00 -9.61
CA PHE A 17 -17.97 17.80 -8.79
C PHE A 17 -16.62 17.41 -8.16
N MET A 18 -15.52 17.48 -8.92
CA MET A 18 -14.17 17.22 -8.41
C MET A 18 -13.69 18.27 -7.40
N LEU A 19 -14.07 19.54 -7.57
CA LEU A 19 -13.73 20.60 -6.62
C LEU A 19 -14.43 20.40 -5.27
N GLU A 20 -15.67 19.89 -5.29
CA GLU A 20 -16.44 19.54 -4.11
C GLU A 20 -15.98 18.22 -3.47
N ASN A 21 -15.48 17.29 -4.28
CA ASN A 21 -15.05 15.96 -3.87
C ASN A 21 -13.59 15.70 -4.32
N PRO A 22 -12.58 16.33 -3.70
CA PRO A 22 -11.20 16.21 -4.17
C PRO A 22 -10.53 14.86 -3.80
N GLU A 23 -11.02 14.21 -2.74
CA GLU A 23 -10.54 12.91 -2.25
C GLU A 23 -11.25 11.77 -3.00
N MET A 24 -10.90 11.62 -4.28
CA MET A 24 -11.55 10.66 -5.17
C MET A 24 -10.93 9.26 -5.08
N GLY A 25 -10.00 9.00 -4.16
CA GLY A 25 -9.30 7.72 -4.06
C GLY A 25 -10.25 6.53 -3.98
N GLY A 26 -11.19 6.56 -3.03
CA GLY A 26 -12.20 5.48 -2.88
C GLY A 26 -13.16 5.40 -4.07
N MET A 27 -13.63 6.53 -4.58
CA MET A 27 -14.51 6.53 -5.76
C MET A 27 -13.81 5.95 -7.00
N MET A 28 -12.55 6.31 -7.25
CA MET A 28 -11.79 5.81 -8.39
C MET A 28 -11.47 4.32 -8.28
N GLN A 29 -11.36 3.79 -7.06
CA GLN A 29 -11.29 2.35 -6.82
C GLN A 29 -12.59 1.64 -7.30
N GLU A 30 -13.75 2.25 -7.09
CA GLU A 30 -15.05 1.67 -7.47
C GLU A 30 -15.41 1.83 -8.96
N ILE A 31 -15.10 2.99 -9.56
CA ILE A 31 -15.57 3.35 -10.91
C ILE A 31 -14.47 3.36 -11.96
N GLY A 32 -13.19 3.32 -11.58
CA GLY A 32 -12.07 3.55 -12.49
C GLY A 32 -12.03 2.56 -13.66
N ALA A 33 -12.23 1.26 -13.41
CA ALA A 33 -12.31 0.26 -14.48
C ALA A 33 -13.50 0.48 -15.43
N LYS A 34 -14.61 1.06 -14.94
CA LYS A 34 -15.76 1.42 -15.77
C LYS A 34 -15.45 2.67 -16.61
N VAL A 35 -14.72 3.63 -16.06
CA VAL A 35 -14.26 4.84 -16.77
C VAL A 35 -13.38 4.47 -17.97
N ILE A 36 -12.42 3.54 -17.81
CA ILE A 36 -11.60 3.06 -18.95
C ILE A 36 -12.46 2.34 -19.98
N ARG A 37 -13.25 1.34 -19.55
CA ARG A 37 -14.05 0.51 -20.47
C ARG A 37 -15.02 1.32 -21.33
N ARG A 38 -15.52 2.43 -20.79
CA ARG A 38 -16.42 3.34 -21.51
C ARG A 38 -15.70 4.43 -22.31
N GLY A 39 -14.37 4.44 -22.34
CA GLY A 39 -13.58 5.45 -23.05
C GLY A 39 -13.66 6.85 -22.44
N CYS A 40 -14.09 6.98 -21.18
CA CYS A 40 -14.31 8.27 -20.53
C CYS A 40 -13.05 8.84 -19.87
N PHE A 41 -11.90 8.17 -19.98
CA PHE A 41 -10.68 8.55 -19.28
C PHE A 41 -10.18 9.96 -19.62
N SER A 42 -10.24 10.36 -20.90
CA SER A 42 -9.85 11.71 -21.35
C SER A 42 -10.68 12.79 -20.65
N LEU A 43 -12.00 12.60 -20.57
CA LEU A 43 -12.92 13.52 -19.88
C LEU A 43 -12.55 13.69 -18.40
N PHE A 44 -12.26 12.59 -17.70
CA PHE A 44 -11.83 12.66 -16.29
C PHE A 44 -10.47 13.35 -16.14
N LYS A 45 -9.51 13.05 -17.01
CA LYS A 45 -8.18 13.70 -16.99
C LYS A 45 -8.28 15.20 -17.24
N GLU A 46 -9.10 15.62 -18.20
CA GLU A 46 -9.37 17.03 -18.50
C GLU A 46 -10.06 17.74 -17.33
N ALA A 47 -11.08 17.12 -16.74
CA ALA A 47 -11.77 17.68 -15.59
C ALA A 47 -10.85 17.85 -14.37
N PHE A 48 -9.99 16.86 -14.06
CA PHE A 48 -8.99 17.00 -12.99
C PHE A 48 -8.01 18.12 -13.29
N THR A 49 -7.52 18.19 -14.53
CA THR A 49 -6.57 19.23 -14.95
C THR A 49 -7.17 20.62 -14.80
N ALA A 50 -8.44 20.80 -15.20
CA ALA A 50 -9.17 22.06 -15.03
C ALA A 50 -9.35 22.41 -13.54
N ALA A 51 -9.74 21.45 -12.70
CA ALA A 51 -9.89 21.65 -11.25
C ALA A 51 -8.55 22.04 -10.59
N ILE A 52 -7.45 21.38 -10.97
CA ILE A 52 -6.10 21.70 -10.50
C ILE A 52 -5.70 23.13 -10.90
N ILE A 53 -5.97 23.53 -12.14
CA ILE A 53 -5.67 24.90 -12.61
C ILE A 53 -6.50 25.94 -11.84
N ALA A 54 -7.80 25.70 -11.66
CA ALA A 54 -8.68 26.60 -10.94
C ALA A 54 -8.23 26.79 -9.48
N THR A 55 -7.89 25.70 -8.79
CA THR A 55 -7.44 25.75 -7.39
C THR A 55 -6.08 26.40 -7.21
N ARG A 56 -5.16 26.23 -8.18
CA ARG A 56 -3.89 26.96 -8.22
C ARG A 56 -4.10 28.47 -8.37
N ARG A 57 -4.99 28.90 -9.27
CA ARG A 57 -5.34 30.33 -9.43
C ARG A 57 -5.90 30.93 -8.14
N GLN A 58 -6.68 30.15 -7.40
CA GLN A 58 -7.23 30.52 -6.09
C GLN A 58 -6.23 30.33 -4.93
N LYS A 59 -4.98 29.92 -5.19
CA LYS A 59 -3.92 29.66 -4.19
C LYS A 59 -4.33 28.64 -3.10
N LYS A 60 -5.20 27.68 -3.42
CA LYS A 60 -5.68 26.65 -2.50
C LYS A 60 -4.75 25.43 -2.48
N ALA A 61 -3.55 25.58 -1.91
CA ALA A 61 -2.46 24.61 -1.97
C ALA A 61 -2.83 23.17 -1.54
N VAL A 62 -3.58 23.00 -0.44
CA VAL A 62 -4.03 21.68 0.04
C VAL A 62 -4.93 21.00 -1.00
N LEU A 63 -5.93 21.73 -1.48
CA LEU A 63 -6.90 21.23 -2.45
C LEU A 63 -6.25 20.87 -3.78
N THR A 64 -5.31 21.71 -4.25
CA THR A 64 -4.48 21.40 -5.43
C THR A 64 -3.71 20.10 -5.25
N ALA A 65 -3.02 19.92 -4.11
CA ALA A 65 -2.22 18.72 -3.85
C ALA A 65 -3.10 17.45 -3.79
N THR A 66 -4.27 17.54 -3.16
CA THR A 66 -5.24 16.43 -3.09
C THR A 66 -5.76 16.04 -4.48
N LEU A 67 -6.11 17.02 -5.32
CA LEU A 67 -6.54 16.75 -6.70
C LEU A 67 -5.43 16.16 -7.56
N GLU A 68 -4.19 16.64 -7.40
CA GLU A 68 -3.02 16.06 -8.06
C GLU A 68 -2.79 14.61 -7.65
N LEU A 69 -2.90 14.31 -6.34
CA LEU A 69 -2.78 12.95 -5.84
C LEU A 69 -3.88 12.03 -6.38
N SER A 70 -5.14 12.50 -6.42
CA SER A 70 -6.27 11.75 -6.98
C SER A 70 -6.07 11.46 -8.48
N LEU A 71 -5.59 12.43 -9.26
CA LEU A 71 -5.23 12.23 -10.66
C LEU A 71 -4.07 11.25 -10.81
N SER A 72 -3.04 11.35 -9.97
CA SER A 72 -1.92 10.40 -9.96
C SER A 72 -2.38 8.98 -9.67
N SER A 73 -3.24 8.82 -8.67
CA SER A 73 -3.86 7.52 -8.34
C SER A 73 -4.56 6.97 -9.57
N LEU A 74 -5.46 7.74 -10.20
CA LEU A 74 -6.14 7.35 -11.44
C LEU A 74 -5.17 6.88 -12.53
N LEU A 75 -4.07 7.60 -12.76
CA LEU A 75 -3.09 7.28 -13.81
C LEU A 75 -2.31 5.99 -13.53
N MET A 76 -1.97 5.75 -12.25
CA MET A 76 -1.18 4.61 -11.80
C MET A 76 -2.03 3.35 -11.62
N SER A 77 -3.12 3.49 -10.87
CA SER A 77 -4.12 2.47 -10.55
C SER A 77 -4.75 1.88 -11.80
N LEU A 78 -5.07 2.69 -12.80
CA LEU A 78 -5.73 2.18 -14.01
C LEU A 78 -4.76 1.68 -15.07
N GLY A 79 -3.45 1.69 -14.79
CA GLY A 79 -2.42 1.24 -15.72
C GLY A 79 -2.33 2.08 -17.02
N VAL A 80 -3.05 3.20 -17.12
CA VAL A 80 -3.18 3.99 -18.36
C VAL A 80 -1.90 4.77 -18.66
N ASP A 81 -1.34 5.45 -17.65
CA ASP A 81 -0.08 6.18 -17.74
C ASP A 81 0.64 6.19 -16.38
N PRO A 82 1.18 5.04 -15.93
CA PRO A 82 1.82 4.94 -14.62
C PRO A 82 3.02 5.86 -14.44
N GLU A 83 3.71 6.20 -15.52
CA GLU A 83 4.85 7.12 -15.50
C GLU A 83 4.39 8.58 -15.34
N GLY A 84 3.32 8.99 -16.03
CA GLY A 84 2.68 10.27 -15.82
C GLY A 84 2.18 10.44 -14.39
N GLY A 85 1.55 9.39 -13.83
CA GLY A 85 1.15 9.37 -12.42
C GLY A 85 2.36 9.51 -11.48
N ALA A 86 3.40 8.69 -11.64
CA ALA A 86 4.61 8.79 -10.83
C ALA A 86 5.21 10.21 -10.86
N ARG A 87 5.33 10.85 -12.04
CA ARG A 87 5.81 12.23 -12.16
C ARG A 87 4.97 13.24 -11.37
N ILE A 88 3.66 13.02 -11.22
CA ILE A 88 2.81 13.87 -10.37
C ILE A 88 3.18 13.67 -8.90
N CYS A 89 3.33 12.43 -8.43
CA CYS A 89 3.76 12.16 -7.04
C CYS A 89 5.17 12.70 -6.73
N GLU A 90 6.11 12.62 -7.68
CA GLU A 90 7.44 13.23 -7.56
C GLU A 90 7.29 14.76 -7.37
N ARG A 91 6.51 15.40 -8.24
CA ARG A 91 6.23 16.85 -8.16
C ARG A 91 5.56 17.24 -6.85
N ILE A 92 4.62 16.46 -6.33
CA ILE A 92 3.98 16.70 -5.02
C ILE A 92 5.06 16.73 -3.92
N SER A 93 5.94 15.73 -3.91
CA SER A 93 7.01 15.60 -2.90
C SER A 93 8.04 16.74 -2.95
N GLU A 94 8.26 17.31 -4.14
CA GLU A 94 9.18 18.45 -4.36
C GLU A 94 8.53 19.80 -4.06
N THR A 95 7.27 19.98 -4.45
CA THR A 95 6.54 21.26 -4.37
C THR A 95 6.10 21.55 -2.94
N TYR A 96 5.62 20.52 -2.23
CA TYR A 96 5.08 20.65 -0.89
C TYR A 96 6.10 20.15 0.14
N LYS A 97 6.87 21.08 0.73
CA LYS A 97 7.90 20.73 1.72
C LYS A 97 7.26 20.29 3.05
N PRO A 98 7.70 19.16 3.66
CA PRO A 98 7.21 18.67 4.95
C PRO A 98 7.25 19.70 6.09
N SER A 99 8.30 20.54 6.13
CA SER A 99 8.51 21.53 7.18
C SER A 99 7.50 22.69 7.15
N GLN A 100 6.73 22.81 6.06
CA GLN A 100 5.73 23.86 5.85
C GLN A 100 4.31 23.28 5.74
N ALA A 101 4.17 21.95 5.81
CA ALA A 101 2.92 21.26 5.57
C ALA A 101 2.03 21.24 6.82
N LYS A 102 0.80 21.76 6.69
CA LYS A 102 -0.33 21.47 7.60
C LYS A 102 -0.64 19.96 7.56
N SER A 103 -1.36 19.44 8.57
CA SER A 103 -1.73 18.02 8.71
C SER A 103 -2.17 17.36 7.38
N ASN A 104 -3.06 18.03 6.64
CA ASN A 104 -3.62 17.47 5.40
C ASN A 104 -2.60 17.38 4.27
N LEU A 105 -1.66 18.33 4.18
CA LEU A 105 -0.57 18.25 3.20
C LEU A 105 0.43 17.15 3.55
N LYS A 106 0.66 16.90 4.86
CA LYS A 106 1.51 15.78 5.28
C LYS A 106 0.95 14.46 4.79
N LEU A 107 -0.37 14.24 4.93
CA LEU A 107 -1.03 13.03 4.43
C LEU A 107 -0.87 12.89 2.91
N VAL A 108 -1.04 13.96 2.14
CA VAL A 108 -0.87 13.92 0.68
C VAL A 108 0.56 13.53 0.28
N ILE A 109 1.59 14.12 0.92
CA ILE A 109 3.00 13.78 0.66
C ILE A 109 3.29 12.32 1.05
N PHE A 110 2.75 11.89 2.19
CA PHE A 110 2.90 10.54 2.72
C PHE A 110 2.31 9.47 1.77
N THR A 111 1.11 9.71 1.26
CA THR A 111 0.46 8.84 0.27
C THR A 111 1.22 8.86 -1.05
N ALA A 112 1.63 10.04 -1.55
CA ALA A 112 2.43 10.14 -2.77
C ALA A 112 3.75 9.35 -2.67
N SER A 113 4.43 9.43 -1.53
CA SER A 113 5.69 8.69 -1.27
C SER A 113 5.47 7.18 -1.33
N SER A 114 4.33 6.70 -0.82
CA SER A 114 3.97 5.28 -0.83
C SER A 114 3.64 4.76 -2.23
N SER A 115 2.92 5.57 -3.02
CA SER A 115 2.69 5.27 -4.44
C SER A 115 4.00 5.20 -5.22
N LEU A 116 4.96 6.11 -4.96
CA LEU A 116 6.26 6.10 -5.62
C LEU A 116 7.11 4.89 -5.27
N CYS A 117 7.13 4.47 -4.01
CA CYS A 117 7.78 3.21 -3.65
C CYS A 117 7.26 2.09 -4.56
N SER A 118 5.94 2.00 -4.75
CA SER A 118 5.28 0.94 -5.53
C SER A 118 5.74 0.96 -6.97
N TYR A 119 5.75 2.15 -7.54
CA TYR A 119 6.20 2.38 -8.89
C TYR A 119 7.68 2.02 -9.08
N TYR A 120 8.57 2.50 -8.19
CA TYR A 120 10.00 2.23 -8.31
C TYR A 120 10.36 0.76 -8.16
N LEU A 121 9.74 0.05 -7.21
CA LEU A 121 9.94 -1.40 -7.11
C LEU A 121 9.48 -2.11 -8.40
N LYS A 122 8.29 -1.76 -8.92
CA LYS A 122 7.79 -2.34 -10.19
C LYS A 122 8.76 -2.10 -11.34
N LYS A 123 9.37 -0.92 -11.42
CA LYS A 123 10.42 -0.63 -12.42
C LYS A 123 11.66 -1.49 -12.22
N CYS A 124 12.05 -1.79 -10.98
CA CYS A 124 13.16 -2.71 -10.69
C CYS A 124 12.85 -4.16 -11.09
N CYS A 125 11.59 -4.61 -10.93
CA CYS A 125 11.15 -5.98 -11.20
C CYS A 125 10.86 -6.30 -12.67
N ARG A 126 10.88 -5.30 -13.55
CA ARG A 126 10.61 -5.51 -14.98
C ARG A 126 11.64 -6.45 -15.61
N VAL A 127 11.15 -7.45 -16.36
CA VAL A 127 11.98 -8.46 -17.04
C VAL A 127 12.94 -7.80 -18.03
N ASP A 128 12.53 -6.71 -18.66
CA ASP A 128 13.29 -5.93 -19.64
C ASP A 128 14.10 -4.77 -19.03
N CYS A 129 14.19 -4.68 -17.70
CA CYS A 129 14.89 -3.58 -17.03
C CYS A 129 16.41 -3.76 -17.06
N SER A 130 17.11 -2.76 -17.60
CA SER A 130 18.58 -2.73 -17.57
C SER A 130 19.12 -2.61 -16.14
N GLU A 131 20.35 -3.07 -15.92
CA GLU A 131 21.02 -2.95 -14.62
C GLU A 131 21.12 -1.50 -14.15
N VAL A 132 21.39 -0.57 -15.08
CA VAL A 132 21.48 0.88 -14.80
C VAL A 132 20.14 1.43 -14.32
N GLU A 133 19.03 1.06 -14.98
CA GLU A 133 17.69 1.48 -14.56
C GLU A 133 17.29 0.87 -13.22
N ARG A 134 17.57 -0.43 -13.01
CA ARG A 134 17.30 -1.11 -11.75
C ARG A 134 18.02 -0.44 -10.59
N LEU A 135 19.31 -0.11 -10.76
CA LEU A 135 20.09 0.61 -9.76
C LEU A 135 19.52 2.02 -9.51
N ARG A 136 19.15 2.75 -10.57
CA ARG A 136 18.57 4.09 -10.46
C ARG A 136 17.28 4.07 -9.64
N TYR A 137 16.33 3.19 -9.98
CA TYR A 137 15.05 3.10 -9.27
C TYR A 137 15.23 2.56 -7.85
N GLY A 138 16.16 1.64 -7.64
CA GLY A 138 16.55 1.16 -6.31
C GLY A 138 17.07 2.28 -5.41
N GLN A 139 17.92 3.16 -5.93
CA GLN A 139 18.42 4.33 -5.19
C GLN A 139 17.32 5.34 -4.85
N LEU A 140 16.36 5.54 -5.75
CA LEU A 140 15.19 6.39 -5.49
C LEU A 140 14.30 5.79 -4.40
N LEU A 141 14.11 4.46 -4.42
CA LEU A 141 13.38 3.72 -3.40
C LEU A 141 14.07 3.81 -2.03
N GLU A 142 15.38 3.57 -1.96
CA GLU A 142 16.20 3.73 -0.75
C GLU A 142 16.03 5.14 -0.16
N ARG A 143 16.09 6.18 -0.99
CA ARG A 143 15.90 7.57 -0.55
C ARG A 143 14.55 7.81 0.08
N LEU A 144 13.46 7.40 -0.59
CA LEU A 144 12.10 7.56 -0.07
C LEU A 144 11.92 6.87 1.27
N VAL A 145 12.32 5.61 1.37
CA VAL A 145 12.14 4.81 2.59
C VAL A 145 12.98 5.33 3.76
N MET A 146 14.06 6.07 3.47
CA MET A 146 14.88 6.80 4.45
C MET A 146 14.35 8.22 4.74
N GLY A 147 13.19 8.60 4.20
CA GLY A 147 12.58 9.92 4.39
C GLY A 147 13.38 11.06 3.78
N ARG A 148 14.13 10.78 2.69
CA ARG A 148 14.99 11.74 2.00
C ARG A 148 14.33 12.28 0.73
N PRO A 149 14.63 13.51 0.31
CA PRO A 149 14.18 14.04 -0.97
C PRO A 149 14.66 13.17 -2.15
N LEU A 150 13.82 13.05 -3.18
CA LEU A 150 14.11 12.29 -4.40
C LEU A 150 15.29 12.89 -5.16
N HIS A 151 15.30 14.20 -5.33
CA HIS A 151 16.34 14.95 -6.02
C HIS A 151 17.18 15.74 -5.01
N LEU A 152 18.51 15.64 -5.12
CA LEU A 152 19.41 16.50 -4.33
C LEU A 152 19.29 17.92 -4.86
N VAL A 153 18.80 18.85 -4.05
CA VAL A 153 19.06 20.26 -4.31
C VAL A 153 20.57 20.45 -4.21
N ARG A 154 21.20 21.17 -5.17
CA ARG A 154 22.67 21.39 -5.21
C ARG A 154 23.28 21.88 -3.89
N HIS A 155 22.47 22.44 -2.99
CA HIS A 155 22.87 22.96 -1.68
C HIS A 155 22.66 22.00 -0.48
N GLU A 156 22.02 20.84 -0.66
CA GLU A 156 21.77 19.86 0.42
C GLU A 156 22.76 18.67 0.38
N ARG A 157 23.99 18.88 -0.10
CA ARG A 157 25.02 17.83 -0.14
C ARG A 157 25.48 17.34 1.25
N THR A 158 25.03 17.99 2.32
CA THR A 158 25.40 17.65 3.70
C THR A 158 24.21 17.82 4.65
N HIS A 159 23.25 16.91 4.61
CA HIS A 159 22.46 16.60 5.80
C HIS A 159 22.54 15.11 6.10
N LYS A 160 23.63 14.71 6.77
CA LYS A 160 23.54 13.61 7.72
C LYS A 160 22.56 14.06 8.80
N GLY A 161 21.39 13.43 8.90
CA GLY A 161 20.76 13.28 10.22
C GLY A 161 19.29 13.65 10.43
N SER A 162 18.50 14.12 9.45
CA SER A 162 17.06 14.32 9.70
C SER A 162 16.17 13.54 8.72
N THR A 163 15.72 12.36 9.16
CA THR A 163 14.57 11.69 8.56
C THR A 163 13.37 12.62 8.67
N LYS A 164 12.82 13.08 7.55
CA LYS A 164 11.59 13.88 7.57
C LYS A 164 10.40 12.92 7.55
N GLU A 165 9.73 12.77 8.70
CA GLU A 165 8.62 11.82 8.86
C GLU A 165 7.54 11.94 7.77
N ALA A 166 7.29 13.13 7.24
CA ALA A 166 6.27 13.30 6.20
C ALA A 166 6.64 12.68 4.84
N TYR A 167 7.93 12.39 4.58
CA TYR A 167 8.38 11.64 3.40
C TYR A 167 8.43 10.14 3.64
N LEU A 168 8.37 9.68 4.90
CA LEU A 168 8.39 8.26 5.17
C LEU A 168 7.13 7.65 4.55
N PRO A 169 7.23 6.62 3.71
CA PRO A 169 6.05 5.91 3.22
C PRO A 169 5.32 5.21 4.37
N PHE A 170 4.08 4.79 4.10
CA PHE A 170 3.39 3.81 4.95
C PHE A 170 4.26 2.55 5.14
N PRO A 171 4.13 1.81 6.27
CA PRO A 171 4.92 0.61 6.53
C PRO A 171 4.91 -0.41 5.38
N GLU A 172 3.77 -0.61 4.74
CA GLU A 172 3.63 -1.44 3.53
C GLU A 172 4.48 -0.92 2.38
N GLY A 173 4.50 0.39 2.14
CA GLY A 173 5.36 1.02 1.15
C GLY A 173 6.84 0.93 1.50
N ARG A 174 7.18 0.85 2.79
CA ARG A 174 8.57 0.71 3.25
C ARG A 174 9.12 -0.70 3.10
N ALA A 175 8.31 -1.74 3.30
CA ALA A 175 8.70 -3.17 3.22
C ALA A 175 9.37 -3.59 1.89
N THR A 176 9.30 -2.71 0.92
CA THR A 176 9.51 -2.91 -0.50
C THR A 176 10.96 -2.67 -0.86
N LEU A 177 11.63 -1.86 -0.04
CA LEU A 177 13.07 -1.80 0.02
C LEU A 177 13.67 -3.15 0.45
N GLY A 178 13.03 -3.84 1.41
CA GLY A 178 13.46 -5.18 1.81
C GLY A 178 13.33 -6.20 0.67
N ILE A 179 12.26 -6.11 -0.12
CA ILE A 179 12.08 -6.93 -1.34
C ILE A 179 13.17 -6.61 -2.37
N TYR A 180 13.42 -5.32 -2.64
CA TYR A 180 14.48 -4.89 -3.54
C TYR A 180 15.87 -5.41 -3.10
N TYR A 181 16.19 -5.36 -1.81
CA TYR A 181 17.43 -5.91 -1.27
C TYR A 181 17.55 -7.41 -1.54
N LYS A 182 16.51 -8.21 -1.28
CA LYS A 182 16.50 -9.64 -1.64
C LYS A 182 16.73 -9.86 -3.14
N MET A 183 16.06 -9.09 -3.99
CA MET A 183 16.24 -9.18 -5.45
C MET A 183 17.67 -8.89 -5.90
N CYS A 184 18.40 -8.07 -5.15
CA CYS A 184 19.81 -7.75 -5.41
C CYS A 184 20.79 -8.73 -4.75
N GLY A 185 20.31 -9.81 -4.13
CA GLY A 185 21.14 -10.75 -3.36
C GLY A 185 21.68 -10.17 -2.04
N ARG A 186 21.08 -9.09 -1.52
CA ARG A 186 21.47 -8.43 -0.27
C ARG A 186 20.60 -8.91 0.90
N ASP A 187 20.61 -10.21 1.16
CA ASP A 187 19.71 -10.86 2.12
C ASP A 187 19.89 -10.34 3.56
N ASP A 188 21.13 -10.06 3.99
CA ASP A 188 21.40 -9.50 5.32
C ASP A 188 20.83 -8.10 5.49
N ASP A 189 20.95 -7.26 4.46
CA ASP A 189 20.38 -5.90 4.46
C ASP A 189 18.85 -5.96 4.47
N ALA A 190 18.27 -6.88 3.69
CA ALA A 190 16.83 -7.13 3.69
C ALA A 190 16.35 -7.54 5.08
N LEU A 191 17.00 -8.53 5.70
CA LEU A 191 16.63 -9.03 7.02
C LEU A 191 16.77 -7.93 8.08
N ARG A 192 17.89 -7.20 8.11
CA ARG A 192 18.09 -6.08 9.04
C ARG A 192 17.00 -5.02 8.89
N PHE A 193 16.63 -4.71 7.64
CA PHE A 193 15.58 -3.74 7.37
C PHE A 193 14.20 -4.24 7.81
N PHE A 194 13.84 -5.49 7.51
CA PHE A 194 12.58 -6.09 7.96
C PHE A 194 12.48 -6.15 9.49
N LYS A 195 13.57 -6.51 10.20
CA LYS A 195 13.63 -6.45 11.67
C LYS A 195 13.25 -5.05 12.19
N SER A 196 13.75 -4.00 11.54
CA SER A 196 13.42 -2.61 11.91
C SER A 196 11.93 -2.28 11.73
N LEU A 197 11.26 -2.89 10.75
CA LEU A 197 9.82 -2.71 10.52
C LEU A 197 8.97 -3.53 11.51
N LEU A 198 9.43 -4.72 11.89
CA LEU A 198 8.74 -5.61 12.84
C LEU A 198 8.75 -5.09 14.28
N ARG A 199 9.78 -4.35 14.69
CA ARG A 199 10.01 -3.97 16.10
C ARG A 199 8.83 -3.21 16.72
N ARG A 200 8.20 -2.30 15.98
CA ARG A 200 7.04 -1.53 16.49
C ARG A 200 5.77 -2.40 16.60
N PRO A 201 5.24 -3.01 15.54
CA PRO A 201 3.98 -3.75 15.60
C PRO A 201 4.02 -4.97 16.54
N ILE A 202 5.17 -5.62 16.73
CA ILE A 202 5.30 -6.75 17.67
C ILE A 202 5.25 -6.28 19.13
N ASN A 203 5.82 -5.12 19.45
CA ASN A 203 5.95 -4.66 20.83
C ASN A 203 4.73 -3.90 21.37
N ILE A 204 3.72 -3.65 20.54
CA ILE A 204 2.51 -2.98 21.01
C ILE A 204 1.71 -3.93 21.90
N PRO A 205 1.27 -3.49 23.10
CA PRO A 205 0.40 -4.27 23.96
C PRO A 205 -0.87 -4.65 23.20
N HIS A 206 -1.20 -5.94 23.21
CA HIS A 206 -2.47 -6.42 22.66
C HIS A 206 -3.61 -5.88 23.54
N SER A 207 -4.57 -5.17 22.94
CA SER A 207 -5.71 -4.58 23.65
C SER A 207 -6.98 -4.96 22.91
N PHE A 208 -7.56 -6.08 23.34
CA PHE A 208 -8.71 -6.71 22.71
C PHE A 208 -9.84 -5.69 22.41
N GLY A 209 -10.32 -5.68 21.15
CA GLY A 209 -11.45 -4.86 20.72
C GLY A 209 -11.11 -3.42 20.27
N ASN A 210 -9.82 -3.05 20.20
CA ASN A 210 -9.41 -1.73 19.70
C ASN A 210 -9.14 -1.73 18.19
N THR A 211 -9.65 -0.73 17.47
CA THR A 211 -9.33 -0.46 16.05
C THR A 211 -7.82 -0.38 15.80
N LEU A 212 -7.02 0.00 16.80
CA LEU A 212 -5.57 0.03 16.72
C LEU A 212 -4.95 -1.36 16.51
N ASP A 213 -5.46 -2.41 17.16
CA ASP A 213 -4.94 -3.78 17.01
C ASP A 213 -5.09 -4.25 15.57
N ARG A 214 -6.24 -3.96 14.94
CA ARG A 214 -6.49 -4.25 13.53
C ARG A 214 -5.42 -3.64 12.62
N ILE A 215 -5.06 -2.37 12.84
CA ILE A 215 -4.05 -1.66 12.04
C ILE A 215 -2.67 -2.31 12.20
N TYR A 216 -2.31 -2.78 13.39
CA TYR A 216 -1.02 -3.41 13.62
C TYR A 216 -0.93 -4.82 13.03
N TYR A 217 -1.98 -5.63 13.15
CA TYR A 217 -2.02 -6.92 12.46
C TYR A 217 -1.99 -6.74 10.93
N LEU A 218 -2.68 -5.73 10.40
CA LEU A 218 -2.55 -5.32 9.00
C LEU A 218 -1.10 -4.97 8.62
N GLN A 219 -0.38 -4.22 9.44
CA GLN A 219 1.03 -3.94 9.18
C GLN A 219 1.88 -5.22 9.19
N LEU A 220 1.61 -6.14 10.12
CA LEU A 220 2.31 -7.42 10.19
C LEU A 220 2.04 -8.28 8.95
N THR A 221 0.82 -8.29 8.41
CA THR A 221 0.52 -9.05 7.19
C THR A 221 1.36 -8.55 6.02
N TRP A 222 1.48 -7.23 5.82
CA TRP A 222 2.32 -6.66 4.78
C TRP A 222 3.80 -7.02 4.94
N ILE A 223 4.32 -6.91 6.16
CA ILE A 223 5.73 -7.20 6.44
C ILE A 223 6.02 -8.70 6.25
N PHE A 224 5.20 -9.60 6.81
CA PHE A 224 5.41 -11.04 6.66
C PHE A 224 5.25 -11.51 5.22
N ALA A 225 4.33 -10.93 4.44
CA ALA A 225 4.22 -11.21 3.02
C ALA A 225 5.51 -10.79 2.27
N ALA A 226 6.03 -9.59 2.52
CA ALA A 226 7.29 -9.12 1.93
C ALA A 226 8.50 -9.97 2.36
N MET A 227 8.50 -10.46 3.59
CA MET A 227 9.54 -11.36 4.12
C MET A 227 9.43 -12.79 3.59
N ARG A 228 8.27 -13.19 3.05
CA ARG A 228 7.89 -14.57 2.71
C ARG A 228 7.76 -15.49 3.93
N ASP A 229 7.30 -14.94 5.05
CA ASP A 229 6.97 -15.73 6.24
C ASP A 229 5.50 -16.14 6.23
N PHE A 230 5.17 -17.12 5.38
CA PHE A 230 3.79 -17.47 5.06
C PHE A 230 2.97 -17.89 6.28
N ASN A 231 3.58 -18.62 7.21
CA ASN A 231 2.89 -19.08 8.40
C ASN A 231 2.40 -17.89 9.22
N ASN A 232 3.28 -16.92 9.49
CA ASN A 232 2.92 -15.73 10.26
C ASN A 232 2.06 -14.74 9.47
N TRP A 233 2.22 -14.67 8.16
CA TRP A 233 1.33 -13.92 7.28
C TRP A 233 -0.11 -14.43 7.36
N VAL A 234 -0.33 -15.74 7.18
CA VAL A 234 -1.67 -16.36 7.25
C VAL A 234 -2.28 -16.18 8.64
N SER A 235 -1.50 -16.41 9.71
CA SER A 235 -1.95 -16.21 11.09
C SER A 235 -2.39 -14.78 11.37
N ALA A 236 -1.63 -13.79 10.90
CA ALA A 236 -2.00 -12.39 11.03
C ALA A 236 -3.26 -12.07 10.22
N MET A 237 -3.42 -12.61 9.01
CA MET A 237 -4.63 -12.44 8.21
C MET A 237 -5.88 -13.00 8.90
N TYR A 238 -5.79 -14.20 9.48
CA TYR A 238 -6.90 -14.78 10.26
C TYR A 238 -7.27 -13.91 11.47
N GLN A 239 -6.28 -13.32 12.14
CA GLN A 239 -6.54 -12.40 13.24
C GLN A 239 -7.25 -11.13 12.78
N VAL A 240 -6.85 -10.54 11.65
CA VAL A 240 -7.56 -9.38 11.10
C VAL A 240 -9.00 -9.73 10.72
N ALA A 241 -9.24 -10.89 10.10
CA ALA A 241 -10.58 -11.39 9.78
C ALA A 241 -11.48 -11.41 11.01
N PHE A 242 -10.98 -12.04 12.07
CA PHE A 242 -11.72 -12.16 13.32
C PHE A 242 -11.99 -10.81 13.98
N LEU A 243 -11.03 -9.89 13.96
CA LEU A 243 -11.24 -8.52 14.49
C LEU A 243 -12.33 -7.78 13.69
N ASN A 244 -12.38 -7.96 12.37
CA ASN A 244 -13.45 -7.37 11.54
C ASN A 244 -14.82 -7.95 11.90
N ASP A 245 -14.93 -9.28 12.04
CA ASP A 245 -16.16 -9.97 12.43
C ASP A 245 -16.65 -9.48 13.82
N LYS A 246 -15.71 -9.26 14.75
CA LYS A 246 -15.96 -8.83 16.14
C LYS A 246 -16.33 -7.37 16.31
N ILE A 247 -15.65 -6.45 15.60
CA ILE A 247 -15.90 -5.00 15.71
C ILE A 247 -17.26 -4.64 15.11
N GLY A 248 -17.88 -5.55 14.34
CA GLY A 248 -19.15 -5.29 13.65
C GLY A 248 -18.99 -4.26 12.53
N ASP A 249 -17.74 -4.00 12.12
CA ASP A 249 -17.38 -3.08 11.05
C ASP A 249 -17.53 -3.81 9.71
N THR A 250 -18.76 -4.19 9.38
CA THR A 250 -19.11 -4.76 8.06
C THR A 250 -18.95 -3.73 6.93
N ASN A 251 -18.87 -2.45 7.29
CA ASN A 251 -18.55 -1.33 6.40
C ASN A 251 -17.05 -0.96 6.42
N SER A 252 -16.21 -1.65 7.19
CA SER A 252 -14.77 -1.46 7.06
C SER A 252 -14.43 -1.84 5.65
N PRO A 253 -13.73 -0.98 4.88
CA PRO A 253 -13.29 -1.40 3.59
C PRO A 253 -12.44 -2.66 3.80
N MET A 254 -12.99 -3.81 3.38
CA MET A 254 -12.35 -5.11 3.46
C MET A 254 -10.92 -5.03 2.93
N LEU A 255 -10.12 -5.92 3.49
CA LEU A 255 -8.67 -6.04 3.45
C LEU A 255 -8.00 -5.84 2.08
N PHE A 256 -8.73 -5.99 0.99
CA PHE A 256 -8.32 -5.57 -0.34
C PHE A 256 -9.59 -5.20 -1.12
N TYR A 257 -9.85 -3.91 -1.30
CA TYR A 257 -10.55 -3.52 -2.53
C TYR A 257 -9.48 -3.50 -3.59
N ASP A 258 -9.41 -4.57 -4.36
CA ASP A 258 -8.80 -4.43 -5.67
C ASP A 258 -9.65 -3.44 -6.47
N GLU A 259 -8.99 -2.72 -7.34
CA GLU A 259 -9.64 -1.81 -8.28
C GLU A 259 -10.30 -2.59 -9.45
N CYS A 260 -10.46 -3.91 -9.32
CA CYS A 260 -11.30 -4.75 -10.17
C CYS A 260 -12.76 -4.77 -9.69
N GLY A 261 -13.03 -4.24 -8.49
CA GLY A 261 -14.39 -4.14 -7.92
C GLY A 261 -14.90 -5.47 -7.37
N ILE A 262 -13.99 -6.40 -7.04
CA ILE A 262 -14.33 -7.65 -6.38
C ILE A 262 -13.81 -7.61 -4.94
N LEU A 263 -14.72 -7.94 -4.02
CA LEU A 263 -14.46 -7.97 -2.59
C LEU A 263 -13.53 -9.16 -2.27
N CYS A 264 -12.31 -8.88 -1.83
CA CYS A 264 -11.39 -9.93 -1.40
C CYS A 264 -11.78 -10.37 0.02
N THR A 265 -12.47 -11.51 0.15
CA THR A 265 -12.83 -12.08 1.45
C THR A 265 -11.82 -13.12 1.91
N ILE A 266 -11.61 -13.18 3.22
CA ILE A 266 -11.02 -14.36 3.85
C ILE A 266 -12.09 -15.46 3.78
N ASP A 267 -11.71 -16.69 3.37
CA ASP A 267 -12.58 -17.86 3.09
C ASP A 267 -13.05 -18.10 1.65
N GLY A 268 -12.34 -17.56 0.66
CA GLY A 268 -12.60 -17.87 -0.75
C GLY A 268 -11.42 -17.60 -1.67
N THR A 269 -11.57 -17.94 -2.94
CA THR A 269 -10.66 -17.53 -4.01
C THR A 269 -10.72 -16.00 -4.13
N VAL A 270 -9.57 -15.34 -3.97
CA VAL A 270 -9.47 -13.90 -4.16
C VAL A 270 -9.26 -13.64 -5.64
N HIS A 271 -10.20 -12.94 -6.27
CA HIS A 271 -10.04 -12.48 -7.63
C HIS A 271 -9.13 -11.25 -7.65
N CYS A 272 -8.36 -11.12 -8.73
CA CYS A 272 -7.58 -9.97 -9.17
C CYS A 272 -6.27 -9.68 -8.41
N TRP A 273 -5.22 -10.38 -8.88
CA TRP A 273 -3.92 -9.73 -9.03
C TRP A 273 -4.06 -8.64 -10.09
N ARG A 274 -4.06 -7.37 -9.67
CA ARG A 274 -3.88 -6.27 -10.59
C ARG A 274 -2.38 -5.99 -10.76
N ARG A 275 -1.93 -5.85 -12.00
CA ARG A 275 -0.52 -5.54 -12.40
C ARG A 275 0.05 -4.31 -11.66
N ASP A 276 -0.83 -3.51 -11.08
CA ASP A 276 -0.65 -2.22 -10.45
C ASP A 276 -0.97 -2.19 -8.94
N MET A 277 -1.29 -3.32 -8.29
CA MET A 277 -1.40 -3.36 -6.81
C MET A 277 -0.10 -2.88 -6.15
N PRO A 278 -0.15 -1.93 -5.21
CA PRO A 278 0.98 -1.58 -4.38
C PRO A 278 1.19 -2.71 -3.36
N PHE A 279 2.22 -3.52 -3.60
CA PHE A 279 3.03 -4.15 -2.55
C PHE A 279 2.59 -5.39 -1.82
N THR A 280 1.95 -6.33 -2.50
CA THR A 280 1.91 -7.66 -1.91
C THR A 280 2.26 -8.74 -2.93
N VAL A 281 3.43 -9.35 -2.73
CA VAL A 281 3.77 -10.62 -3.38
C VAL A 281 2.92 -11.67 -2.68
N ILE A 282 1.67 -11.78 -3.13
CA ILE A 282 0.75 -12.81 -2.68
C ILE A 282 0.52 -13.72 -3.87
N PHE A 283 0.74 -15.01 -3.64
CA PHE A 283 0.72 -16.00 -4.69
C PHE A 283 -0.72 -16.42 -4.97
N CYS A 284 -1.02 -16.69 -6.24
CA CYS A 284 -2.30 -17.24 -6.64
C CYS A 284 -2.54 -18.62 -6.04
N GLU A 285 -3.78 -19.13 -6.13
CA GLU A 285 -4.13 -20.47 -5.68
C GLU A 285 -3.22 -21.57 -6.27
N GLU A 286 -2.74 -21.37 -7.50
CA GLU A 286 -1.84 -22.30 -8.18
C GLU A 286 -0.37 -22.11 -7.79
N CYS A 287 0.06 -20.87 -7.57
CA CYS A 287 1.45 -20.54 -7.24
C CYS A 287 1.75 -20.67 -5.75
N PHE A 288 0.75 -20.56 -4.87
CA PHE A 288 0.97 -20.61 -3.43
C PHE A 288 1.44 -22.00 -2.95
N PRO A 289 0.85 -23.13 -3.40
CA PRO A 289 1.40 -24.45 -3.11
C PRO A 289 2.82 -24.62 -3.66
N ARG A 290 3.04 -24.16 -4.90
CA ARG A 290 4.34 -24.25 -5.61
C ARG A 290 5.45 -23.40 -5.00
N LEU A 291 5.07 -22.38 -4.25
CA LEU A 291 6.00 -21.58 -3.48
C LEU A 291 6.37 -22.30 -2.19
N LYS A 292 5.37 -22.86 -1.51
CA LYS A 292 5.54 -23.56 -0.25
C LYS A 292 6.45 -24.79 -0.40
N ASP A 293 6.39 -25.45 -1.56
CA ASP A 293 7.22 -26.61 -1.89
C ASP A 293 8.52 -26.27 -2.64
N GLY A 294 8.77 -24.98 -2.95
CA GLY A 294 9.98 -24.51 -3.65
C GLY A 294 10.04 -24.82 -5.15
N SER A 295 8.93 -25.21 -5.79
CA SER A 295 8.86 -25.57 -7.21
C SER A 295 8.60 -24.40 -8.18
N LEU A 296 8.58 -23.16 -7.68
CA LEU A 296 8.48 -21.96 -8.52
C LEU A 296 9.83 -21.60 -9.13
N SER A 297 9.87 -21.46 -10.47
CA SER A 297 11.10 -21.11 -11.20
C SER A 297 11.57 -19.69 -10.90
N VAL A 298 10.63 -18.81 -10.57
CA VAL A 298 10.86 -17.47 -10.07
C VAL A 298 9.92 -17.32 -8.88
N ASP A 299 10.42 -16.86 -7.74
CA ASP A 299 9.63 -16.65 -6.52
C ASP A 299 8.69 -15.43 -6.60
N ILE A 300 8.05 -15.26 -7.75
CA ILE A 300 7.07 -14.26 -8.10
C ILE A 300 6.02 -15.03 -8.90
N CYS A 301 4.77 -14.96 -8.48
CA CYS A 301 3.67 -15.50 -9.28
C CYS A 301 3.57 -14.75 -10.62
N ASP A 302 3.25 -15.47 -11.69
CA ASP A 302 3.19 -14.88 -13.03
C ASP A 302 2.18 -13.73 -13.05
N SER A 303 2.54 -12.66 -13.77
CA SER A 303 1.67 -11.53 -14.07
C SER A 303 0.43 -11.91 -14.90
N THR A 304 0.37 -13.13 -15.44
CA THR A 304 -0.81 -13.71 -16.12
C THR A 304 -1.77 -14.41 -15.17
N HIS A 305 -1.40 -14.68 -13.92
CA HIS A 305 -2.28 -15.32 -12.96
C HIS A 305 -3.14 -14.25 -12.27
N GLU A 306 -4.44 -14.31 -12.51
CA GLU A 306 -5.39 -13.30 -12.03
C GLU A 306 -5.83 -13.51 -10.58
N LEU A 307 -5.31 -14.50 -9.87
CA LEU A 307 -5.85 -14.91 -8.57
C LEU A 307 -4.86 -14.67 -7.44
N MET A 308 -5.38 -14.47 -6.24
CA MET A 308 -4.65 -14.50 -4.98
C MET A 308 -5.34 -15.56 -4.11
N ALA A 309 -4.58 -16.26 -3.27
CA ALA A 309 -5.18 -17.16 -2.29
C ALA A 309 -4.70 -16.82 -0.88
N ILE A 310 -5.60 -16.29 -0.06
CA ILE A 310 -5.49 -16.46 1.39
C ILE A 310 -6.10 -17.83 1.68
N PRO A 311 -5.36 -18.78 2.27
CA PRO A 311 -5.92 -20.08 2.58
C PRO A 311 -7.22 -19.92 3.38
N ALA A 312 -8.28 -20.61 2.99
CA ALA A 312 -9.55 -20.56 3.71
C ALA A 312 -9.33 -20.85 5.20
N ARG A 313 -10.05 -20.15 6.08
CA ARG A 313 -9.95 -20.40 7.52
C ARG A 313 -10.31 -21.87 7.78
N PRO A 314 -9.47 -22.62 8.51
CA PRO A 314 -9.86 -23.95 8.96
C PRO A 314 -11.03 -23.85 9.93
N GLN A 315 -11.77 -24.94 10.10
CA GLN A 315 -12.98 -24.96 10.93
C GLN A 315 -12.72 -24.45 12.36
N SER A 316 -11.56 -24.80 12.93
CA SER A 316 -11.12 -24.29 14.24
C SER A 316 -11.11 -22.76 14.32
N VAL A 317 -10.65 -22.07 13.27
CA VAL A 317 -10.60 -20.61 13.20
C VAL A 317 -11.98 -20.01 12.91
N LYS A 318 -12.81 -20.69 12.12
CA LYS A 318 -14.21 -20.28 11.86
C LYS A 318 -15.07 -20.37 13.12
N GLU A 319 -14.86 -21.41 13.92
CA GLU A 319 -15.58 -21.69 15.17
C GLU A 319 -14.86 -21.12 16.40
N ARG A 320 -14.04 -20.07 16.22
CA ARG A 320 -13.24 -19.48 17.30
C ARG A 320 -14.13 -19.10 18.50
N SER A 321 -13.92 -19.81 19.61
CA SER A 321 -14.69 -19.62 20.85
C SER A 321 -14.18 -18.44 21.69
N ILE A 322 -14.84 -18.17 22.82
CA ILE A 322 -14.43 -17.14 23.78
C ILE A 322 -13.02 -17.38 24.32
N GLU A 323 -12.65 -18.65 24.53
CA GLU A 323 -11.34 -19.05 25.05
C GLU A 323 -10.19 -18.71 24.10
N HIS A 324 -10.48 -18.61 22.80
CA HIS A 324 -9.49 -18.36 21.75
C HIS A 324 -9.45 -16.89 21.29
N GLN A 325 -10.11 -15.98 22.01
CA GLN A 325 -10.21 -14.56 21.62
C GLN A 325 -8.85 -13.86 21.56
N ASP A 326 -7.95 -14.17 22.50
CA ASP A 326 -6.60 -13.59 22.61
C ASP A 326 -5.50 -14.52 22.06
N MET A 327 -5.89 -15.48 21.23
CA MET A 327 -5.00 -16.49 20.65
C MET A 327 -4.78 -16.29 19.15
N MET A 328 -3.58 -16.63 18.70
CA MET A 328 -3.19 -16.70 17.30
C MET A 328 -3.28 -18.15 16.83
N TYR A 329 -3.79 -18.36 15.61
CA TYR A 329 -3.76 -19.68 14.97
C TYR A 329 -2.53 -19.78 14.08
N VAL A 330 -1.51 -20.52 14.51
CA VAL A 330 -0.18 -20.56 13.89
C VAL A 330 0.20 -22.00 13.60
N CYS A 331 0.54 -22.30 12.35
CA CYS A 331 0.95 -23.64 11.90
C CYS A 331 0.00 -24.79 12.29
N GLY A 332 -1.30 -24.52 12.44
CA GLY A 332 -2.29 -25.53 12.79
C GLY A 332 -2.71 -25.53 14.27
N GLU A 333 -2.03 -24.75 15.11
CA GLU A 333 -2.21 -24.75 16.56
C GLU A 333 -2.64 -23.38 17.10
N TRP A 334 -3.32 -23.40 18.22
CA TRP A 334 -3.65 -22.19 18.98
C TRP A 334 -2.49 -21.86 19.92
N MET A 335 -2.00 -20.63 19.85
CA MET A 335 -1.01 -20.10 20.78
C MET A 335 -1.45 -18.75 21.31
N THR A 336 -1.05 -18.38 22.53
CA THR A 336 -1.39 -17.06 23.05
C THR A 336 -0.70 -15.98 22.22
N CYS A 337 -1.31 -14.79 22.12
CA CYS A 337 -0.68 -13.65 21.43
C CYS A 337 0.70 -13.31 22.02
N SER A 338 0.88 -13.47 23.34
CA SER A 338 2.16 -13.26 24.03
C SER A 338 3.22 -14.27 23.58
N ASP A 339 2.89 -15.56 23.57
CA ASP A 339 3.82 -16.62 23.13
C ASP A 339 4.17 -16.45 21.66
N TRP A 340 3.19 -16.07 20.83
CA TRP A 340 3.44 -15.79 19.42
C TRP A 340 4.42 -14.65 19.24
N LYS A 341 4.20 -13.52 19.92
CA LYS A 341 5.12 -12.37 19.89
C LYS A 341 6.51 -12.74 20.40
N LEU A 342 6.62 -13.56 21.45
CA LEU A 342 7.91 -14.05 21.94
C LEU A 342 8.61 -14.91 20.89
N SER A 343 7.92 -15.87 20.29
CA SER A 343 8.48 -16.71 19.22
C SER A 343 8.96 -15.89 18.00
N LEU A 344 8.27 -14.79 17.68
CA LEU A 344 8.70 -13.85 16.63
C LEU A 344 9.95 -13.08 17.05
N LYS A 345 10.05 -12.65 18.31
CA LYS A 345 11.24 -11.97 18.83
C LYS A 345 12.46 -12.87 18.77
N GLU A 346 12.33 -14.13 19.16
CA GLU A 346 13.39 -15.13 19.08
C GLU A 346 13.77 -15.40 17.61
N LYS A 347 12.78 -15.74 16.76
CA LYS A 347 13.00 -16.04 15.33
C LYS A 347 13.72 -14.91 14.60
N TYR A 348 13.39 -13.67 14.92
CA TYR A 348 13.94 -12.50 14.24
C TYR A 348 15.04 -11.78 15.02
N GLY A 349 15.45 -12.28 16.19
CA GLY A 349 16.41 -11.61 17.07
C GLY A 349 16.03 -10.15 17.33
N LEU A 350 14.82 -9.93 17.85
CA LEU A 350 14.26 -8.61 18.20
C LEU A 350 14.28 -8.34 19.71
N GLU A 351 15.01 -9.15 20.48
CA GLU A 351 15.22 -8.94 21.91
C GLU A 351 15.93 -7.60 22.13
N GLU A 352 15.58 -6.93 23.23
CA GLU A 352 16.09 -5.60 23.55
C GLU A 352 17.61 -5.66 23.82
N GLU A 353 18.40 -4.96 23.00
CA GLU A 353 19.70 -4.41 23.45
C GLU A 353 19.48 -3.26 24.43
#